data_AF-A0A354B4K1-F1
#
_entry.id   AF-A0A354B4K1-F1
#
_cell.length_a   1.000
_cell.length_b   1.000
_cell.length_c   1.000
_cell.angle_alpha   90.00
_cell.angle_beta   90.00
_cell.angle_gamma   90.00
#
_symmetry.space_group_name_H-M   'P 1'
#
loop_
_entity.id
_entity.type
_entity.pdbx_description
1 polymer ?
#
loop_
_entity_poly.entity_id
_entity_poly.type
_entity_poly.pdbx_seq_one_letter_code
_entity_poly.pdbx_strand_id
1 'polypeptide(L)'
;IADRCLPDAAIDLIDEAAAQLRMEVTSKPQLVEQAEAELRRLDLALLAAEASPLEAPPALLQQQRQASEQLAQLQRRWAHERELLAELHQVLQQDEDLRQAMALAERDGQLEQLARLQYDQWPGLQRRREALEAELSDQPLLREQVEPGDIADVVARSTGIPVQQLLAGERQKLLELEARLAERVIGQPEAVAAVAAAIRRARAGMQSARRPVGSFLFLGPTGVGKTELAKALAAALFDEEEALVRFDMSEFMERNAVARLVGAPPGYVGYEEGGQLTEAVRRRPYAVLLLD
;
A
#
# COMPACT_ATOMS: atom_id res chain seq x y z
N ILE A 1 -0.14 1.65 -14.77
CA ILE A 1 0.43 0.29 -15.04
C ILE A 1 -0.56 -0.50 -15.91
N ALA A 2 -0.78 -0.11 -17.17
CA ALA A 2 -1.69 -0.83 -18.08
C ALA A 2 -0.93 -1.77 -19.05
N ASP A 3 0.38 -1.57 -19.21
CA ASP A 3 1.21 -2.31 -20.16
C ASP A 3 1.99 -3.46 -19.53
N ARG A 4 1.78 -3.76 -18.24
CA ARG A 4 2.42 -4.89 -17.54
C ARG A 4 1.37 -5.93 -17.15
N CYS A 5 1.62 -7.18 -17.53
CA CYS A 5 0.77 -8.31 -17.20
C CYS A 5 1.35 -9.12 -16.04
N LEU A 6 0.49 -9.88 -15.37
CA LEU A 6 0.95 -10.95 -14.47
C LEU A 6 1.61 -12.07 -15.32
N PRO A 7 2.67 -12.73 -14.82
CA PRO A 7 3.23 -12.64 -13.46
C PRO A 7 4.27 -11.54 -13.25
N ASP A 8 4.87 -10.99 -14.31
CA ASP A 8 6.01 -10.06 -14.21
C ASP A 8 5.70 -8.83 -13.35
N ALA A 9 4.51 -8.26 -13.50
CA ALA A 9 4.09 -7.11 -12.70
C ALA A 9 4.07 -7.40 -11.19
N ALA A 10 3.82 -8.64 -10.77
CA ALA A 10 3.84 -9.01 -9.36
C ALA A 10 5.26 -9.19 -8.83
N ILE A 11 6.16 -9.74 -9.65
CA ILE A 11 7.58 -9.91 -9.29
C ILE A 11 8.23 -8.53 -9.13
N ASP A 12 8.01 -7.62 -10.08
CA ASP A 12 8.51 -6.25 -10.01
C ASP A 12 8.09 -5.54 -8.71
N LEU A 13 6.82 -5.70 -8.29
CA LEU A 13 6.31 -5.09 -7.06
C LEU A 13 6.99 -5.65 -5.81
N ILE A 14 7.23 -6.96 -5.78
CA ILE A 14 7.93 -7.61 -4.68
C ILE A 14 9.39 -7.15 -4.64
N ASP A 15 10.06 -7.09 -5.79
CA ASP A 15 11.45 -6.66 -5.89
C ASP A 15 11.63 -5.20 -5.46
N GLU A 16 10.71 -4.31 -5.84
CA GLU A 16 10.76 -2.91 -5.44
C GLU A 16 10.50 -2.75 -3.94
N ALA A 17 9.52 -3.48 -3.38
CA ALA A 17 9.26 -3.47 -1.94
C ALA A 17 10.44 -4.02 -1.14
N ALA A 18 11.06 -5.12 -1.61
CA ALA A 18 12.25 -5.70 -0.99
C ALA A 18 13.45 -4.76 -1.06
N ALA A 19 13.65 -4.07 -2.18
CA ALA A 19 14.70 -3.07 -2.34
C ALA A 19 14.51 -1.89 -1.36
N GLN A 20 13.28 -1.42 -1.20
CA GLN A 20 12.96 -0.37 -0.21
C GLN A 20 13.25 -0.85 1.21
N LEU A 21 12.76 -2.03 1.59
CA LEU A 21 13.02 -2.60 2.92
C LEU A 21 14.51 -2.73 3.20
N ARG A 22 15.30 -3.17 2.21
CA ARG A 22 16.77 -3.25 2.33
C ARG A 22 17.42 -1.89 2.54
N MET A 23 16.92 -0.83 1.90
CA MET A 23 17.38 0.54 2.17
C MET A 23 17.05 0.96 3.61
N GLU A 24 15.85 0.63 4.10
CA GLU A 24 15.45 0.92 5.48
C GLU A 24 16.35 0.19 6.51
N VAL A 25 16.65 -1.09 6.27
CA VAL A 25 17.52 -1.91 7.15
C VAL A 25 18.96 -1.41 7.18
N THR A 26 19.48 -0.94 6.05
CA THR A 26 20.84 -0.37 5.97
C THR A 26 20.92 1.06 6.49
N SER A 27 19.79 1.77 6.49
CA SER A 27 19.66 3.09 7.08
C SER A 27 19.55 3.03 8.60
N LYS A 28 19.70 4.19 9.23
CA LYS A 28 19.57 4.31 10.67
C LYS A 28 18.07 4.32 11.05
N PRO A 29 17.62 3.49 12.03
CA PRO A 29 16.22 3.47 12.41
C PRO A 29 15.75 4.82 12.94
N GLN A 30 14.51 5.20 12.61
CA GLN A 30 13.91 6.48 13.02
C GLN A 30 13.95 6.69 14.54
N LEU A 31 13.77 5.63 15.32
CA LEU A 31 13.86 5.70 16.79
C LEU A 31 15.25 6.15 17.27
N VAL A 32 16.32 5.70 16.61
CA VAL A 32 17.70 6.10 16.94
C VAL A 32 17.98 7.52 16.44
N GLU A 33 17.41 7.93 15.31
CA GLU A 33 17.49 9.33 14.83
C GLU A 33 16.78 10.31 15.76
N GLN A 34 15.58 9.96 16.23
CA GLN A 34 14.80 10.74 17.18
C GLN A 34 15.53 10.89 18.51
N ALA A 35 16.06 9.79 19.06
CA ALA A 35 16.83 9.81 20.31
C ALA A 35 18.10 10.67 20.20
N GLU A 36 18.80 10.63 19.06
CA GLU A 36 19.94 11.53 18.82
C GLU A 36 19.53 12.99 18.69
N ALA A 37 18.41 13.27 18.01
CA ALA A 37 17.91 14.63 17.87
C ALA A 37 17.51 15.21 19.24
N GLU A 38 16.91 14.39 20.11
CA GLU A 38 16.57 14.74 21.47
C GLU A 38 17.82 15.03 22.30
N LEU A 39 18.83 14.16 22.26
CA LEU A 39 20.09 14.38 22.96
C LEU A 39 20.77 15.68 22.50
N ARG A 40 20.86 15.91 21.18
CA ARG A 40 21.40 17.15 20.62
C ARG A 40 20.64 18.39 21.11
N ARG A 41 19.31 18.32 21.21
CA ARG A 41 18.47 19.42 21.73
C ARG A 41 18.80 19.71 23.20
N LEU A 42 18.98 18.67 24.02
CA LEU A 42 19.32 18.81 25.43
C LEU A 42 20.76 19.35 25.63
N ASP A 43 21.72 18.90 24.82
CA ASP A 43 23.09 19.41 24.85
C ASP A 43 23.15 20.90 24.50
N LEU A 44 22.40 21.34 23.48
CA LEU A 44 22.27 22.76 23.13
C LEU A 44 21.64 23.59 24.27
N ALA A 45 20.64 23.03 24.96
CA ALA A 45 20.03 23.69 26.11
C ALA A 45 20.99 23.82 27.30
N LEU A 46 21.84 22.80 27.53
CA LEU A 46 22.89 22.85 28.55
C LEU A 46 23.94 23.91 28.23
N LEU A 47 24.45 23.94 27.00
CA LEU A 47 25.42 24.94 26.55
C LEU A 47 24.87 26.38 26.69
N ALA A 48 23.59 26.59 26.38
CA ALA A 48 22.94 27.88 26.56
C ALA A 48 22.78 28.26 28.04
N ALA A 49 22.55 27.27 28.92
CA ALA A 49 22.48 27.49 30.36
C ALA A 49 23.85 27.81 30.96
N GLU A 50 24.93 27.17 30.51
CA GLU A 50 26.31 27.45 30.93
C GLU A 50 26.79 28.85 30.55
N ALA A 51 26.25 29.42 29.46
CA ALA A 51 26.50 30.81 29.07
C ALA A 51 25.78 31.85 29.95
N SER A 52 24.85 31.41 30.80
CA SER A 52 24.13 32.25 31.77
C SER A 52 24.88 32.28 33.10
N PRO A 53 24.78 33.35 33.93
CA PRO A 53 25.39 33.40 35.26
C PRO A 53 24.79 32.41 36.27
N LEU A 54 23.71 31.73 35.90
CA LEU A 54 22.96 30.78 36.72
C LEU A 54 23.42 29.36 36.40
N GLU A 55 23.63 28.54 37.44
CA GLU A 55 23.94 27.11 37.26
C GLU A 55 22.86 26.40 36.43
N ALA A 56 23.29 25.46 35.59
CA ALA A 56 22.38 24.66 34.78
C ALA A 56 21.39 23.89 35.69
N PRO A 57 20.09 23.85 35.36
CA PRO A 57 19.10 23.19 36.20
C PRO A 57 19.45 21.70 36.40
N PRO A 58 19.44 21.16 37.62
CA PRO A 58 19.76 19.74 37.88
C PRO A 58 18.82 18.79 37.13
N ALA A 59 17.57 19.21 36.89
CA ALA A 59 16.61 18.46 36.08
C ALA A 59 17.04 18.31 34.62
N LEU A 60 17.69 19.32 34.03
CA LEU A 60 18.17 19.29 32.64
C LEU A 60 19.36 18.33 32.49
N LEU A 61 20.28 18.35 33.46
CA LEU A 61 21.39 17.39 33.53
C LEU A 61 20.88 15.95 33.69
N GLN A 62 19.83 15.74 34.48
CA GLN A 62 19.21 14.42 34.63
C GLN A 62 18.55 13.95 33.32
N GLN A 63 17.83 14.83 32.62
CA GLN A 63 17.22 14.52 31.32
C GLN A 63 18.28 14.15 30.28
N GLN A 64 19.39 14.88 30.23
CA GLN A 64 20.49 14.58 29.31
C GLN A 64 21.13 13.21 29.58
N ARG A 65 21.37 12.86 30.85
CA ARG A 65 21.85 11.51 31.21
C ARG A 65 20.88 10.42 30.78
N GLN A 66 19.58 10.59 31.03
CA GLN A 66 18.56 9.64 30.62
C GLN A 66 18.50 9.47 29.09
N ALA A 67 18.51 10.58 28.33
CA ALA A 67 18.52 10.55 26.88
C ALA A 67 19.80 9.89 26.33
N SER A 68 20.96 10.15 26.94
CA SER A 68 22.22 9.51 26.57
C SER A 68 22.21 8.00 26.83
N GLU A 69 21.67 7.56 27.97
CA GLU A 69 21.54 6.13 28.30
C GLU A 69 20.58 5.42 27.34
N GLN A 70 19.44 6.05 27.02
CA GLN A 70 18.47 5.54 26.05
C GLN A 70 19.09 5.40 24.66
N LEU A 71 19.81 6.42 24.18
CA LEU A 71 20.50 6.35 22.90
C LEU A 71 21.53 5.22 22.88
N ALA A 72 22.34 5.08 23.92
CA ALA A 72 23.34 4.02 24.03
C ALA A 72 22.70 2.62 24.08
N GLN A 73 21.52 2.48 24.68
CA GLN A 73 20.75 1.23 24.64
C GLN A 73 20.23 0.93 23.24
N LEU A 74 19.63 1.91 22.56
CA LEU A 74 19.11 1.76 21.20
C LEU A 74 20.22 1.45 20.19
N GLN A 75 21.37 2.11 20.29
CA GLN A 75 22.53 1.84 19.42
C GLN A 75 23.09 0.42 19.63
N ARG A 76 23.19 -0.05 20.87
CA ARG A 76 23.61 -1.43 21.15
C ARG A 76 22.62 -2.45 20.59
N ARG A 77 21.33 -2.22 20.79
CA ARG A 77 20.27 -3.07 20.24
C ARG A 77 20.32 -3.10 18.71
N TRP A 78 20.46 -1.94 18.07
CA TRP A 78 20.55 -1.84 16.62
C TRP A 78 21.78 -2.56 16.07
N ALA A 79 22.95 -2.42 16.69
CA ALA A 79 24.15 -3.14 16.29
C ALA A 79 23.98 -4.67 16.39
N HIS A 80 23.40 -5.14 17.50
CA HIS A 80 23.10 -6.56 17.73
C HIS A 80 22.15 -7.11 16.67
N GLU A 81 21.03 -6.42 16.42
CA GLU A 81 20.05 -6.85 15.41
C GLU A 81 20.66 -6.89 14.00
N ARG A 82 21.56 -5.96 13.65
CA ARG A 82 22.27 -6.00 12.36
C ARG A 82 23.18 -7.22 12.23
N GLU A 83 23.86 -7.61 13.30
CA GLU A 83 24.70 -8.80 13.32
C GLU A 83 23.86 -10.08 13.15
N LEU A 84 22.73 -10.16 13.88
CA LEU A 84 21.78 -11.26 13.75
C LEU A 84 21.21 -11.38 12.33
N LEU A 85 20.81 -10.26 11.71
CA LEU A 85 20.30 -10.26 10.34
C LEU A 85 21.36 -10.64 9.31
N ALA A 86 22.61 -10.19 9.50
CA ALA A 86 23.72 -10.59 8.63
C ALA A 86 23.98 -12.10 8.74
N GLU A 87 23.91 -12.67 9.94
CA GLU A 87 24.04 -14.10 10.13
C GLU A 87 22.86 -14.88 9.54
N LEU A 88 21.63 -14.40 9.76
CA LEU A 88 20.42 -15.01 9.20
C LEU A 88 20.49 -15.06 7.66
N HIS A 89 20.94 -13.99 7.02
CA HIS A 89 21.16 -13.97 5.57
C HIS A 89 22.15 -15.04 5.10
N GLN A 90 23.26 -15.23 5.82
CA GLN A 90 24.23 -16.28 5.49
C GLN A 90 23.61 -17.68 5.63
N VAL A 91 22.84 -17.90 6.69
CA VAL A 91 22.14 -19.17 6.93
C VAL A 91 21.09 -19.42 5.85
N LEU A 92 20.32 -18.42 5.43
CA LEU A 92 19.34 -18.55 4.36
C LEU A 92 20.00 -18.91 3.02
N GLN A 93 21.12 -18.26 2.69
CA GLN A 93 21.89 -18.58 1.48
C GLN A 93 22.41 -20.03 1.52
N GLN A 94 22.94 -20.47 2.67
CA GLN A 94 23.39 -21.85 2.84
C GLN A 94 22.24 -22.86 2.78
N ASP A 95 21.03 -22.53 3.27
CA ASP A 95 19.85 -23.39 3.12
C ASP A 95 19.49 -23.58 1.65
N GLU A 96 19.53 -22.51 0.86
CA GLU A 96 19.24 -22.56 -0.57
C GLU A 96 20.29 -23.36 -1.34
N ASP A 97 21.58 -23.13 -1.08
CA ASP A 97 22.67 -23.91 -1.66
C ASP A 97 22.53 -25.41 -1.33
N LEU A 98 22.15 -25.73 -0.09
CA LEU A 98 21.99 -27.10 0.37
C LEU A 98 20.76 -27.77 -0.25
N ARG A 99 19.65 -27.05 -0.42
CA ARG A 99 18.46 -27.53 -1.15
C ARG A 99 18.79 -27.82 -2.62
N GLN A 100 19.56 -26.94 -3.26
CA GLN A 100 20.02 -27.16 -4.64
C GLN A 100 20.93 -28.40 -4.73
N ALA A 101 21.86 -28.56 -3.79
CA ALA A 101 22.74 -29.73 -3.73
C ALA A 101 21.96 -31.04 -3.50
N MET A 102 20.93 -31.02 -2.65
CA MET A 102 20.04 -32.16 -2.45
C MET A 102 19.27 -32.51 -3.73
N ALA A 103 18.71 -31.51 -4.41
CA ALA A 103 17.99 -31.73 -5.67
C ALA A 103 18.90 -32.29 -6.77
N LEU A 104 20.17 -31.86 -6.83
CA LEU A 104 21.16 -32.42 -7.75
C LEU A 104 21.51 -33.88 -7.40
N ALA A 105 21.79 -34.16 -6.12
CA ALA A 105 22.10 -35.51 -5.66
C ALA A 105 20.95 -36.50 -5.90
N GLU A 106 19.70 -36.06 -5.74
CA GLU A 106 18.51 -36.83 -6.06
C GLU A 106 18.42 -37.14 -7.56
N ARG A 107 18.63 -36.13 -8.42
CA ARG A 107 18.60 -36.29 -9.89
C ARG A 107 19.69 -37.23 -10.40
N ASP A 108 20.88 -37.17 -9.79
CA ASP A 108 22.03 -38.00 -10.17
C ASP A 108 22.01 -39.39 -9.52
N GLY A 109 21.01 -39.70 -8.70
CA GLY A 109 20.88 -40.99 -8.01
C GLY A 109 21.93 -41.22 -6.90
N GLN A 110 22.55 -40.15 -6.41
CA GLN A 110 23.58 -40.18 -5.35
C GLN A 110 22.92 -40.24 -3.96
N LEU A 111 22.27 -41.37 -3.65
CA LEU A 111 21.45 -41.54 -2.44
C LEU A 111 22.22 -41.34 -1.13
N GLU A 112 23.49 -41.74 -1.08
CA GLU A 112 24.34 -41.56 0.11
C GLU A 112 24.63 -40.08 0.39
N GLN A 113 24.93 -39.31 -0.67
CA GLN A 113 25.15 -37.87 -0.55
C GLN A 113 23.86 -37.14 -0.18
N LEU A 114 22.73 -37.51 -0.78
CA LEU A 114 21.42 -36.98 -0.42
C LEU A 114 21.12 -37.20 1.08
N ALA A 115 21.29 -38.44 1.56
CA ALA A 115 21.04 -38.77 2.96
C ALA A 115 21.93 -37.96 3.91
N ARG A 116 23.22 -37.79 3.58
CA ARG A 116 24.16 -36.97 4.36
C ARG A 116 23.72 -35.50 4.42
N LEU A 117 23.35 -34.91 3.29
CA LEU A 117 22.87 -33.52 3.24
C LEU A 117 21.57 -33.37 4.04
N GLN A 118 20.61 -34.28 3.84
CA GLN A 118 19.28 -34.21 4.43
C GLN A 118 19.25 -34.46 5.94
N TYR A 119 20.03 -35.41 6.45
CA TYR A 119 19.94 -35.85 7.84
C TYR A 119 21.05 -35.30 8.74
N ASP A 120 22.23 -34.98 8.20
CA ASP A 120 23.33 -34.46 9.02
C ASP A 120 23.41 -32.94 8.97
N GLN A 121 23.39 -32.35 7.77
CA GLN A 121 23.69 -30.92 7.59
C GLN A 121 22.45 -30.03 7.66
N TRP A 122 21.40 -30.37 6.89
CA TRP A 122 20.18 -29.58 6.82
C TRP A 122 19.51 -29.33 8.18
N PRO A 123 19.37 -30.32 9.09
CA PRO A 123 18.68 -30.09 10.36
C PRO A 123 19.45 -29.15 11.29
N GLY A 124 20.79 -29.19 11.26
CA GLY A 124 21.62 -28.26 12.02
C GLY A 124 21.43 -26.81 11.56
N LEU A 125 21.34 -26.64 10.24
CA LEU A 125 21.12 -25.34 9.62
C LEU A 125 19.72 -24.78 9.89
N GLN A 126 18.69 -25.62 9.81
CA GLN A 126 17.32 -25.25 10.18
C GLN A 126 17.21 -24.83 11.66
N ARG A 127 17.85 -25.57 12.59
CA ARG A 127 17.90 -25.17 14.01
C ARG A 127 18.59 -23.82 14.22
N ARG A 128 19.67 -23.54 13.47
CA ARG A 128 20.36 -22.23 13.55
C ARG A 128 19.45 -21.12 13.06
N ARG A 129 18.76 -21.34 11.94
CA ARG A 129 17.78 -20.40 11.37
C ARG A 129 16.66 -20.09 12.37
N GLU A 130 16.02 -21.13 12.92
CA GLU A 130 14.94 -20.98 13.92
C GLU A 130 15.41 -20.23 15.17
N ALA A 131 16.65 -20.47 15.64
CA ALA A 131 17.20 -19.76 16.78
C ALA A 131 17.40 -18.25 16.49
N LEU A 132 17.91 -17.90 15.32
CA LEU A 132 18.09 -16.51 14.89
C LEU A 132 16.75 -15.81 14.68
N GLU A 133 15.79 -16.47 14.03
CA GLU A 133 14.42 -15.95 13.84
C GLU A 133 13.71 -15.70 15.19
N ALA A 134 13.89 -16.59 16.17
CA ALA A 134 13.31 -16.42 17.50
C ALA A 134 13.91 -15.21 18.24
N GLU A 135 15.22 -15.00 18.13
CA GLU A 135 15.93 -13.87 18.74
C GLU A 135 15.50 -12.52 18.13
N LEU A 136 15.16 -12.51 16.83
CA LEU A 136 14.67 -11.33 16.11
C LEU A 136 13.17 -11.04 16.29
N SER A 137 12.40 -11.93 16.93
CA SER A 137 10.93 -11.82 16.97
C SER A 137 10.37 -10.78 17.95
N ASP A 138 11.14 -10.35 18.95
CA ASP A 138 10.67 -9.44 20.00
C ASP A 138 10.88 -7.95 19.63
N GLN A 139 9.83 -7.31 19.12
CA GLN A 139 9.78 -5.87 18.75
C GLN A 139 11.02 -5.36 17.99
N PRO A 140 11.38 -5.94 16.84
CA PRO A 140 12.65 -5.61 16.19
C PRO A 140 12.72 -4.15 15.75
N LEU A 141 13.89 -3.51 15.92
CA LEU A 141 14.18 -2.21 15.33
C LEU A 141 14.33 -2.30 13.80
N LEU A 142 14.68 -3.48 13.29
CA LEU A 142 14.89 -3.76 11.86
C LEU A 142 13.94 -4.86 11.37
N ARG A 143 13.24 -4.60 10.25
CA ARG A 143 12.33 -5.58 9.63
C ARG A 143 13.04 -6.28 8.45
N GLU A 144 12.94 -7.60 8.40
CA GLU A 144 13.50 -8.42 7.29
C GLU A 144 12.41 -8.87 6.29
N GLN A 145 11.14 -8.80 6.69
CA GLN A 145 10.01 -9.31 5.88
C GLN A 145 9.20 -8.18 5.26
N VAL A 146 8.97 -8.30 3.96
CA VAL A 146 8.03 -7.47 3.22
C VAL A 146 6.61 -7.83 3.64
N GLU A 147 5.87 -6.84 4.11
CA GLU A 147 4.47 -6.95 4.52
C GLU A 147 3.53 -6.44 3.42
N PRO A 148 2.22 -6.77 3.49
CA PRO A 148 1.23 -6.26 2.55
C PRO A 148 1.18 -4.72 2.45
N GLY A 149 1.52 -4.02 3.54
CA GLY A 149 1.60 -2.56 3.56
C GLY A 149 2.70 -2.01 2.65
N ASP A 150 3.85 -2.68 2.60
CA ASP A 150 5.01 -2.25 1.79
C ASP A 150 4.69 -2.39 0.30
N ILE A 151 4.01 -3.48 -0.09
CA ILE A 151 3.49 -3.68 -1.45
C ILE A 151 2.47 -2.59 -1.80
N ALA A 152 1.56 -2.27 -0.88
CA ALA A 152 0.55 -1.24 -1.08
C ALA A 152 1.19 0.15 -1.29
N ASP A 153 2.28 0.47 -0.60
CA ASP A 153 3.02 1.73 -0.78
C ASP A 153 3.71 1.82 -2.14
N VAL A 154 4.34 0.73 -2.59
CA VAL A 154 4.93 0.66 -3.93
C VAL A 154 3.87 0.87 -5.01
N VAL A 155 2.73 0.16 -4.90
CA VAL A 155 1.61 0.33 -5.84
C VAL A 155 1.09 1.77 -5.79
N ALA A 156 0.96 2.35 -4.60
CA ALA A 156 0.47 3.71 -4.45
C ALA A 156 1.38 4.74 -5.11
N ARG A 157 2.70 4.64 -4.95
CA ARG A 157 3.64 5.53 -5.64
C ARG A 157 3.61 5.35 -7.15
N SER A 158 3.54 4.10 -7.62
CA SER A 158 3.57 3.78 -9.05
C SER A 158 2.27 4.11 -9.78
N THR A 159 1.15 4.19 -9.07
CA THR A 159 -0.18 4.43 -9.67
C THR A 159 -0.81 5.76 -9.25
N GLY A 160 -0.29 6.40 -8.20
CA GLY A 160 -0.96 7.50 -7.50
C GLY A 160 -2.16 7.08 -6.67
N ILE A 161 -2.45 5.77 -6.56
CA ILE A 161 -3.66 5.24 -5.91
C ILE A 161 -3.32 4.78 -4.48
N PRO A 162 -3.83 5.41 -3.42
CA PRO A 162 -3.48 5.04 -2.05
C PRO A 162 -4.11 3.70 -1.62
N VAL A 163 -3.44 2.58 -1.93
CA VAL A 163 -3.95 1.21 -1.68
C VAL A 163 -4.15 0.91 -0.20
N GLN A 164 -3.35 1.49 0.70
CA GLN A 164 -3.54 1.34 2.15
C GLN A 164 -4.89 1.91 2.63
N GLN A 165 -5.37 2.98 1.99
CA GLN A 165 -6.70 3.56 2.28
C GLN A 165 -7.84 2.68 1.77
N LEU A 166 -7.56 1.78 0.80
CA LEU A 166 -8.53 0.84 0.24
C LEU A 166 -8.74 -0.40 1.12
N LEU A 167 -7.79 -0.87 1.92
CA LEU A 167 -7.96 -2.17 2.60
C LEU A 167 -8.74 -2.10 3.94
N ALA A 168 -8.37 -1.20 4.85
CA ALA A 168 -9.04 -1.07 6.15
C ALA A 168 -10.14 0.01 6.14
N GLY A 169 -9.92 1.10 5.40
CA GLY A 169 -10.85 2.22 5.29
C GLY A 169 -12.09 1.89 4.45
N GLU A 170 -11.97 1.10 3.39
CA GLU A 170 -13.08 0.81 2.48
C GLU A 170 -14.25 0.11 3.19
N ARG A 171 -13.98 -0.85 4.10
CA ARG A 171 -15.05 -1.53 4.83
C ARG A 171 -15.88 -0.55 5.67
N GLN A 172 -15.22 0.32 6.43
CA GLN A 172 -15.92 1.32 7.25
C GLN A 172 -16.63 2.35 6.37
N LYS A 173 -15.98 2.83 5.30
CA LYS A 173 -16.59 3.74 4.30
C LYS A 173 -17.85 3.15 3.70
N LEU A 174 -17.88 1.84 3.41
CA LEU A 174 -19.05 1.15 2.85
C LEU A 174 -20.20 0.99 3.87
N LEU A 175 -19.87 0.77 5.15
CA LEU A 175 -20.86 0.71 6.22
C LEU A 175 -21.52 2.08 6.44
N GLU A 176 -20.71 3.15 6.41
CA GLU A 176 -21.15 4.53 6.59
C GLU A 176 -21.67 5.21 5.31
N LEU A 177 -21.57 4.54 4.15
CA LEU A 177 -21.81 5.14 2.82
C LEU A 177 -23.17 5.86 2.74
N GLU A 178 -24.21 5.24 3.28
CA GLU A 178 -25.56 5.79 3.26
C GLU A 178 -25.67 7.09 4.08
N ALA A 179 -25.05 7.12 5.26
CA ALA A 179 -25.01 8.31 6.11
C ALA A 179 -24.21 9.45 5.44
N ARG A 180 -23.03 9.13 4.89
CA ARG A 180 -22.19 10.09 4.17
C ARG A 180 -22.88 10.69 2.95
N LEU A 181 -23.65 9.89 2.20
CA LEU A 181 -24.44 10.38 1.09
C LEU A 181 -25.60 11.27 1.58
N ALA A 182 -26.26 10.90 2.67
CA ALA A 182 -27.38 11.64 3.26
C ALA A 182 -26.97 13.01 3.84
N GLU A 183 -25.71 13.19 4.25
CA GLU A 183 -25.18 14.49 4.70
C GLU A 183 -25.25 15.56 3.59
N ARG A 184 -25.07 15.14 2.33
CA ARG A 184 -25.09 16.04 1.16
C ARG A 184 -26.40 16.02 0.40
N VAL A 185 -27.03 14.85 0.29
CA VAL A 185 -28.24 14.65 -0.51
C VAL A 185 -29.47 14.71 0.39
N ILE A 186 -30.07 15.89 0.48
CA ILE A 186 -31.22 16.15 1.36
C ILE A 186 -32.52 15.69 0.67
N GLY A 187 -33.32 14.92 1.40
CA GLY A 187 -34.70 14.59 0.99
C GLY A 187 -34.85 13.44 -0.01
N GLN A 188 -33.79 12.66 -0.28
CA GLN A 188 -33.82 11.51 -1.19
C GLN A 188 -33.43 10.18 -0.51
N PRO A 189 -34.04 9.79 0.63
CA PRO A 189 -33.60 8.64 1.42
C PRO A 189 -33.67 7.31 0.64
N GLU A 190 -34.68 7.12 -0.20
CA GLU A 190 -34.83 5.91 -1.01
C GLU A 190 -33.70 5.75 -2.04
N ALA A 191 -33.39 6.82 -2.78
CA ALA A 191 -32.33 6.81 -3.78
C ALA A 191 -30.95 6.58 -3.13
N VAL A 192 -30.69 7.25 -2.01
CA VAL A 192 -29.45 7.09 -1.24
C VAL A 192 -29.30 5.65 -0.73
N ALA A 193 -30.34 5.08 -0.11
CA ALA A 193 -30.33 3.71 0.38
C ALA A 193 -30.14 2.68 -0.75
N ALA A 194 -30.82 2.88 -1.89
CA ALA A 194 -30.73 1.99 -3.05
C ALA A 194 -29.31 1.97 -3.65
N VAL A 195 -28.69 3.14 -3.81
CA VAL A 195 -27.30 3.26 -4.28
C VAL A 195 -26.35 2.60 -3.30
N ALA A 196 -26.43 2.95 -2.01
CA ALA A 196 -25.54 2.38 -0.99
C ALA A 196 -25.65 0.85 -0.91
N ALA A 197 -26.87 0.30 -0.95
CA ALA A 197 -27.09 -1.15 -0.95
C ALA A 197 -26.54 -1.85 -2.20
N ALA A 198 -26.63 -1.24 -3.38
CA ALA A 198 -26.07 -1.80 -4.60
C ALA A 198 -24.54 -1.85 -4.55
N ILE A 199 -23.89 -0.77 -4.12
CA ILE A 199 -22.43 -0.68 -4.00
C ILE A 199 -21.92 -1.68 -2.95
N ARG A 200 -22.57 -1.77 -1.78
CA ARG A 200 -22.22 -2.77 -0.74
C ARG A 200 -22.27 -4.20 -1.28
N ARG A 201 -23.32 -4.56 -2.04
CA ARG A 201 -23.43 -5.90 -2.66
C ARG A 201 -22.32 -6.18 -3.67
N ALA A 202 -21.99 -5.19 -4.51
CA ALA A 202 -20.92 -5.33 -5.49
C ALA A 202 -19.56 -5.56 -4.82
N ARG A 203 -19.24 -4.77 -3.80
CA ARG A 203 -17.98 -4.88 -3.03
C ARG A 203 -17.90 -6.12 -2.16
N ALA A 204 -19.04 -6.69 -1.76
CA ALA A 204 -19.11 -7.99 -1.09
C ALA A 204 -18.93 -9.20 -2.05
N GLY A 205 -18.60 -8.97 -3.33
CA GLY A 205 -18.41 -10.04 -4.31
C GLY A 205 -19.70 -10.75 -4.74
N MET A 206 -20.87 -10.18 -4.42
CA MET A 206 -22.18 -10.77 -4.76
C MET A 206 -22.63 -10.42 -6.19
N GLN A 207 -21.74 -9.85 -7.01
CA GLN A 207 -21.99 -9.49 -8.41
C GLN A 207 -20.94 -10.10 -9.32
N SER A 208 -21.26 -10.22 -10.61
CA SER A 208 -20.31 -10.69 -11.62
C SER A 208 -19.14 -9.72 -11.76
N ALA A 209 -17.91 -10.25 -11.73
CA ALA A 209 -16.68 -9.48 -11.95
C ALA A 209 -16.58 -8.81 -13.34
N ARG A 210 -17.46 -9.16 -14.28
CA ARG A 210 -17.51 -8.55 -15.64
C ARG A 210 -18.44 -7.34 -15.72
N ARG A 211 -18.99 -6.86 -14.60
CA ARG A 211 -19.93 -5.73 -14.55
C ARG A 211 -19.34 -4.57 -13.74
N PRO A 212 -19.75 -3.33 -14.02
CA PRO A 212 -19.44 -2.19 -13.16
C PRO A 212 -19.93 -2.41 -11.73
N VAL A 213 -19.30 -1.73 -10.77
CA VAL A 213 -19.67 -1.77 -9.33
C VAL A 213 -21.13 -1.34 -9.10
N GLY A 214 -21.66 -0.46 -9.95
CA GLY A 214 -23.06 -0.08 -9.94
C GLY A 214 -23.47 0.53 -11.27
N SER A 215 -24.73 0.33 -11.66
CA SER A 215 -25.34 0.97 -12.82
C SER A 215 -26.72 1.44 -12.38
N PHE A 216 -26.95 2.75 -12.45
CA PHE A 216 -28.14 3.40 -11.91
C PHE A 216 -28.82 4.26 -12.97
N LEU A 217 -30.14 4.35 -12.90
CA LEU A 217 -30.94 5.26 -13.70
C LEU A 217 -31.70 6.18 -12.74
N PHE A 218 -31.33 7.46 -12.70
CA PHE A 218 -31.96 8.44 -11.81
C PHE A 218 -33.14 9.14 -12.50
N LEU A 219 -34.35 8.78 -12.08
CA LEU A 219 -35.61 9.34 -12.58
C LEU A 219 -36.14 10.42 -11.61
N GLY A 220 -36.78 11.46 -12.15
CA GLY A 220 -37.29 12.60 -11.36
C GLY A 220 -37.11 13.96 -12.03
N PRO A 221 -37.64 15.04 -11.44
CA PRO A 221 -37.51 16.39 -11.98
C PRO A 221 -36.07 16.90 -11.97
N THR A 222 -35.80 17.96 -12.73
CA THR A 222 -34.52 18.66 -12.69
C THR A 222 -34.35 19.38 -11.34
N GLY A 223 -33.10 19.46 -10.84
CA GLY A 223 -32.78 20.21 -9.62
C GLY A 223 -33.08 19.50 -8.29
N VAL A 224 -33.55 18.24 -8.30
CA VAL A 224 -33.86 17.48 -7.06
C VAL A 224 -32.65 16.74 -6.45
N GLY A 225 -31.45 16.92 -6.99
CA GLY A 225 -30.22 16.35 -6.43
C GLY A 225 -29.66 15.10 -7.15
N LYS A 226 -30.09 14.77 -8.37
CA LYS A 226 -29.55 13.62 -9.13
C LYS A 226 -28.04 13.73 -9.37
N THR A 227 -27.60 14.86 -9.91
CA THR A 227 -26.18 15.16 -10.14
C THR A 227 -25.42 15.27 -8.82
N GLU A 228 -26.07 15.80 -7.78
CA GLU A 228 -25.45 15.92 -6.46
C GLU A 228 -25.21 14.55 -5.82
N LEU A 229 -26.13 13.59 -5.99
CA LEU A 229 -25.93 12.22 -5.56
C LEU A 229 -24.76 11.55 -6.28
N ALA A 230 -24.58 11.82 -7.58
CA ALA A 230 -23.41 11.31 -8.32
C ALA A 230 -22.08 11.92 -7.83
N LYS A 231 -22.06 13.24 -7.54
CA LYS A 231 -20.89 13.92 -6.94
C LYS A 231 -20.58 13.41 -5.54
N ALA A 232 -21.60 13.30 -4.69
CA ALA A 232 -21.46 12.77 -3.34
C ALA A 232 -20.97 11.31 -3.35
N LEU A 233 -21.41 10.51 -4.33
CA LEU A 233 -20.92 9.15 -4.52
C LEU A 233 -19.45 9.09 -4.95
N ALA A 234 -19.03 9.97 -5.86
CA ALA A 234 -17.62 10.08 -6.26
C ALA A 234 -16.73 10.45 -5.06
N ALA A 235 -17.12 11.48 -4.30
CA ALA A 235 -16.42 11.89 -3.09
C ALA A 235 -16.41 10.79 -2.01
N ALA A 236 -17.52 10.09 -1.79
CA ALA A 236 -17.61 9.09 -0.73
C ALA A 236 -16.82 7.81 -1.05
N LEU A 237 -16.72 7.42 -2.33
CA LEU A 237 -16.02 6.19 -2.74
C LEU A 237 -14.55 6.41 -3.08
N PHE A 238 -14.19 7.58 -3.60
CA PHE A 238 -12.86 7.85 -4.15
C PHE A 238 -12.16 9.03 -3.46
N ASP A 239 -12.76 9.60 -2.41
CA ASP A 239 -12.26 10.75 -1.65
C ASP A 239 -12.03 12.03 -2.48
N GLU A 240 -12.53 12.05 -3.73
CA GLU A 240 -12.31 13.10 -4.72
C GLU A 240 -13.60 13.36 -5.51
N GLU A 241 -14.11 14.59 -5.49
CA GLU A 241 -15.27 14.96 -6.33
C GLU A 241 -14.93 14.90 -7.84
N GLU A 242 -13.67 15.16 -8.17
CA GLU A 242 -13.15 15.11 -9.55
C GLU A 242 -13.18 13.69 -10.14
N ALA A 243 -13.38 12.66 -9.31
CA ALA A 243 -13.63 11.30 -9.79
C ALA A 243 -14.99 11.15 -10.49
N LEU A 244 -15.83 12.21 -10.54
CA LEU A 244 -17.01 12.28 -11.40
C LEU A 244 -16.64 12.70 -12.82
N VAL A 245 -16.76 11.76 -13.77
CA VAL A 245 -16.64 12.06 -15.20
C VAL A 245 -18.05 12.25 -15.77
N ARG A 246 -18.35 13.48 -16.16
CA ARG A 246 -19.67 13.87 -16.69
C ARG A 246 -19.61 14.00 -18.20
N PHE A 247 -20.62 13.44 -18.87
CA PHE A 247 -20.86 13.59 -20.30
C PHE A 247 -22.28 14.13 -20.50
N ASP A 248 -22.40 15.26 -21.20
CA ASP A 248 -23.70 15.81 -21.60
C ASP A 248 -24.17 15.09 -22.87
N MET A 249 -25.18 14.24 -22.72
CA MET A 249 -25.75 13.42 -23.80
C MET A 249 -26.43 14.27 -24.88
N SER A 250 -26.75 15.54 -24.60
CA SER A 250 -27.26 16.47 -25.60
C SER A 250 -26.22 16.74 -26.71
N GLU A 251 -24.92 16.62 -26.40
CA GLU A 251 -23.83 16.75 -27.38
C GLU A 251 -23.65 15.51 -28.27
N PHE A 252 -24.32 14.39 -27.93
CA PHE A 252 -24.14 13.09 -28.56
C PHE A 252 -25.39 12.56 -29.30
N MET A 253 -26.30 13.45 -29.68
CA MET A 253 -27.56 13.07 -30.35
C MET A 253 -27.37 12.53 -31.79
N GLU A 254 -26.29 12.90 -32.47
CA GLU A 254 -26.02 12.50 -33.85
C GLU A 254 -25.19 11.20 -33.92
N ARG A 255 -25.43 10.37 -34.94
CA ARG A 255 -24.67 9.11 -35.14
C ARG A 255 -23.16 9.32 -35.20
N ASN A 256 -22.72 10.43 -35.78
CA ASN A 256 -21.29 10.78 -35.88
C ASN A 256 -20.72 11.26 -34.54
N ALA A 257 -21.55 11.78 -33.65
CA ALA A 257 -21.12 12.21 -32.32
C ALA A 257 -20.80 11.02 -31.41
N VAL A 258 -21.50 9.89 -31.55
CA VAL A 258 -21.23 8.65 -30.80
C VAL A 258 -19.81 8.13 -31.03
N ALA A 259 -19.28 8.29 -32.25
CA ALA A 259 -17.89 7.92 -32.56
C ALA A 259 -16.88 8.75 -31.78
N ARG A 260 -17.20 10.00 -31.42
CA ARG A 260 -16.33 10.82 -30.55
C ARG A 260 -16.34 10.36 -29.10
N LEU A 261 -17.45 9.76 -28.64
CA LEU A 261 -17.60 9.27 -27.27
C LEU A 261 -16.85 7.95 -27.07
N VAL A 262 -16.99 7.00 -27.99
CA VAL A 262 -16.48 5.63 -27.84
C VAL A 262 -15.18 5.37 -28.62
N GLY A 263 -14.95 6.10 -29.71
CA GLY A 263 -13.86 5.87 -30.66
C GLY A 263 -14.42 5.59 -32.06
N ALA A 264 -13.61 5.83 -33.10
CA ALA A 264 -14.02 5.55 -34.47
C ALA A 264 -14.18 4.03 -34.67
N PRO A 265 -15.10 3.55 -35.53
CA PRO A 265 -15.23 2.14 -35.84
C PRO A 265 -14.07 1.61 -36.71
N PRO A 266 -13.82 0.28 -36.73
CA PRO A 266 -12.76 -0.31 -37.55
C PRO A 266 -12.86 0.10 -39.02
N GLY A 267 -11.76 0.62 -39.58
CA GLY A 267 -11.68 1.08 -40.97
C GLY A 267 -11.95 2.59 -41.19
N TYR A 268 -12.18 3.36 -40.12
CA TYR A 268 -12.27 4.83 -40.18
C TYR A 268 -11.00 5.49 -39.62
N VAL A 269 -10.68 6.71 -40.08
CA VAL A 269 -9.56 7.50 -39.55
C VAL A 269 -9.78 7.75 -38.06
N GLY A 270 -8.78 7.47 -37.22
CA GLY A 270 -8.88 7.57 -35.76
C GLY A 270 -9.36 6.29 -35.05
N TYR A 271 -9.40 5.13 -35.74
CA TYR A 271 -9.75 3.84 -35.11
C TYR A 271 -8.83 3.45 -33.94
N GLU A 272 -7.55 3.83 -33.99
CA GLU A 272 -6.59 3.60 -32.90
C GLU A 272 -6.64 4.68 -31.81
N GLU A 273 -7.40 5.75 -32.03
CA GLU A 273 -7.62 6.82 -31.06
C GLU A 273 -8.88 6.51 -30.23
N GLY A 274 -8.72 6.43 -28.90
CA GLY A 274 -9.86 6.22 -28.00
C GLY A 274 -10.82 7.40 -28.02
N GLY A 275 -12.12 7.13 -27.86
CA GLY A 275 -13.11 8.18 -27.64
C GLY A 275 -13.01 8.83 -26.26
N GLN A 276 -13.73 9.93 -26.07
CA GLN A 276 -13.72 10.71 -24.83
C GLN A 276 -14.05 9.86 -23.59
N LEU A 277 -15.00 8.91 -23.70
CA LEU A 277 -15.36 8.01 -22.61
C LEU A 277 -14.30 6.96 -22.36
N THR A 278 -13.82 6.30 -23.41
CA THR A 278 -12.82 5.24 -23.27
C THR A 278 -11.50 5.79 -22.73
N GLU A 279 -11.08 6.98 -23.16
CA GLU A 279 -9.87 7.63 -22.66
C GLU A 279 -10.03 8.14 -21.22
N ALA A 280 -11.20 8.70 -20.87
CA ALA A 280 -11.47 9.12 -19.49
C ALA A 280 -11.42 7.93 -18.52
N VAL A 281 -12.04 6.79 -18.89
CA VAL A 281 -12.01 5.56 -18.09
C VAL A 281 -10.61 4.94 -18.07
N ARG A 282 -9.88 4.95 -19.19
CA ARG A 282 -8.50 4.45 -19.25
C ARG A 282 -7.57 5.23 -18.33
N ARG A 283 -7.71 6.56 -18.27
CA ARG A 283 -6.92 7.45 -17.40
C ARG A 283 -7.35 7.33 -15.93
N ARG A 284 -8.64 7.14 -15.66
CA ARG A 284 -9.20 7.05 -14.31
C ARG A 284 -10.17 5.85 -14.19
N PRO A 285 -9.66 4.63 -13.95
CA PRO A 285 -10.49 3.42 -13.88
C PRO A 285 -11.47 3.41 -12.70
N TYR A 286 -11.14 4.15 -11.63
CA TYR A 286 -11.97 4.35 -10.45
C TYR A 286 -12.68 5.70 -10.55
N ALA A 287 -13.86 5.70 -11.15
CA ALA A 287 -14.63 6.91 -11.39
C ALA A 287 -16.13 6.63 -11.34
N VAL A 288 -16.91 7.68 -11.10
CA VAL A 288 -18.35 7.70 -11.34
C VAL A 288 -18.57 8.30 -12.73
N LEU A 289 -19.18 7.53 -13.64
CA LEU A 289 -19.57 8.03 -14.94
C LEU A 289 -21.01 8.55 -14.86
N LEU A 290 -21.20 9.84 -15.16
CA LEU A 290 -22.50 10.46 -15.25
C LEU A 290 -22.82 10.77 -16.72
N LEU A 291 -23.85 10.13 -17.24
CA LEU A 291 -24.44 10.41 -18.54
C LEU A 291 -25.67 11.29 -18.29
N ASP A 292 -25.52 12.59 -18.50
CA ASP A 292 -26.52 13.63 -18.18
C ASP A 292 -27.33 14.02 -19.43
#